data_AF-A0AAC9V6M5-F1
#
_entry.id   AF-A0AAC9V6M5-F1
#
_cell.length_a   1.000
_cell.length_b   1.000
_cell.length_c   1.000
_cell.angle_alpha   90.00
_cell.angle_beta   90.00
_cell.angle_gamma   90.00
#
_symmetry.space_group_name_H-M   'P 1'
#
loop_
_entity.id
_entity.type
_entity.pdbx_description
1 polymer ?
#
loop_
_entity_poly.entity_id
_entity_poly.type
_entity_poly.pdbx_seq_one_letter_code
_entity_poly.pdbx_strand_id
1 'polypeptide(L)' 'MKYRVIKDIQDGWEGSAKVGDVLTRAWWQGGPTLMNGKIAICDSDSPYALTHCEEIEEDNHGTD' A
#
# COMPACT_ATOMS: atom_id res chain seq x y z
N MET A 1 -0.25 -6.42 6.97
CA MET A 1 0.51 -6.31 5.71
C MET A 1 0.67 -4.84 5.39
N LYS A 2 1.91 -4.42 5.16
CA LYS A 2 2.27 -3.04 4.79
C LYS A 2 2.97 -3.09 3.44
N TYR A 3 2.87 -1.99 2.70
CA TYR A 3 3.44 -1.86 1.37
C TYR A 3 4.24 -0.57 1.31
N ARG A 4 5.44 -0.60 0.75
CA ARG A 4 6.23 0.60 0.49
C ARG A 4 5.97 1.05 -0.94
N VAL A 5 5.68 2.34 -1.11
CA VAL A 5 5.57 2.93 -2.44
C VAL A 5 6.97 3.03 -3.04
N ILE A 6 7.18 2.34 -4.17
CA ILE A 6 8.43 2.36 -4.95
C ILE A 6 8.32 3.30 -6.16
N LYS A 7 7.09 3.68 -6.54
CA LYS A 7 6.81 4.65 -7.60
C LYS A 7 5.61 5.54 -7.23
N ASP A 8 5.74 6.84 -7.42
CA ASP A 8 4.69 7.82 -7.09
C ASP A 8 3.32 7.40 -7.65
N ILE A 9 2.29 7.51 -6.81
CA ILE A 9 0.89 7.30 -7.15
C ILE A 9 0.23 8.67 -7.12
N GLN A 10 -0.08 9.24 -8.29
CA GLN A 10 -0.71 10.56 -8.41
C GLN A 10 -2.24 10.47 -8.44
N ASP A 11 -2.76 9.41 -9.08
CA ASP A 11 -4.20 9.17 -9.29
C ASP A 11 -4.69 8.00 -8.43
N GLY A 12 -4.58 8.12 -7.11
CA GLY A 12 -5.28 7.21 -6.21
C GLY A 12 -6.75 7.60 -6.04
N TRP A 13 -7.53 6.71 -5.44
CA TRP A 13 -8.97 6.88 -5.27
C TRP A 13 -9.36 8.16 -4.52
N GLU A 14 -8.77 8.38 -3.34
CA GLU A 14 -9.03 9.55 -2.50
C GLU A 14 -7.80 10.47 -2.38
N GLY A 15 -6.66 10.08 -2.94
CA GLY A 15 -5.44 10.88 -2.84
C GLY A 15 -4.23 10.24 -3.50
N SER A 16 -3.06 10.82 -3.24
CA SER A 16 -1.77 10.38 -3.79
C SER A 16 -0.85 9.80 -2.72
N ALA A 17 0.17 9.06 -3.16
CA ALA A 17 1.24 8.57 -2.31
C ALA A 17 2.59 8.73 -3.04
N LYS A 18 3.65 9.03 -2.29
CA LYS A 18 4.99 9.28 -2.84
C LYS A 18 5.92 8.11 -2.58
N VAL A 19 6.97 7.99 -3.39
CA VAL A 19 8.04 7.01 -3.15
C VAL A 19 8.57 7.13 -1.71
N GLY A 20 8.62 5.99 -1.03
CA GLY A 20 9.03 5.87 0.38
C GLY A 20 7.86 5.88 1.37
N ASP A 21 6.66 6.30 0.96
CA ASP A 21 5.48 6.19 1.82
C ASP A 21 5.17 4.73 2.13
N VAL A 22 4.66 4.50 3.34
CA VAL A 22 4.23 3.17 3.79
C VAL A 22 2.73 3.13 3.86
N LEU A 23 2.13 2.35 2.96
CA LEU A 23 0.70 2.11 2.90
C LEU A 23 0.33 0.89 3.73
N THR A 24 -0.82 0.96 4.40
CA THR A 24 -1.35 -0.17 5.17
C THR A 24 -2.50 -0.80 4.41
N ARG A 25 -2.47 -2.12 4.25
CA ARG A 25 -3.60 -2.83 3.66
C ARG A 25 -4.75 -2.95 4.66
N ALA A 26 -5.90 -2.40 4.31
CA ALA A 26 -7.13 -2.45 5.11
C ALA A 26 -8.34 -2.71 4.20
N TRP A 27 -9.49 -3.05 4.79
CA TRP A 27 -10.72 -3.24 4.02
C TRP A 27 -11.42 -1.89 3.81
N TRP A 28 -11.68 -1.50 2.57
CA TRP A 28 -12.34 -0.24 2.21
C TRP A 28 -13.32 -0.48 1.05
N GLN A 29 -14.54 0.06 1.13
CA GLN A 29 -15.61 -0.06 0.13
C GLN A 29 -15.87 -1.48 -0.42
N GLY A 30 -15.65 -2.52 0.39
CA GLY A 30 -15.93 -3.90 0.00
C GLY A 30 -14.74 -4.69 -0.56
N GLY A 31 -13.53 -4.12 -0.58
CA GLY A 31 -12.31 -4.80 -1.02
C GLY A 31 -11.08 -4.46 -0.18
N PRO A 32 -9.96 -5.18 -0.38
CA PRO A 32 -8.71 -4.88 0.28
C PRO A 32 -7.93 -3.76 -0.43
N THR A 33 -7.73 -2.65 0.27
CA THR A 33 -7.21 -1.40 -0.28
C THR A 33 -5.96 -0.95 0.48
N LEU A 34 -5.00 -0.39 -0.25
CA LEU A 34 -3.82 0.28 0.31
C LEU A 34 -4.20 1.68 0.78
N MET A 35 -4.02 1.91 2.08
CA MET A 35 -4.39 3.15 2.75
C MET A 35 -3.14 3.93 3.15
N ASN A 36 -3.10 5.23 2.84
CA ASN A 36 -2.15 6.17 3.43
C ASN A 36 -2.81 6.82 4.66
N GLY A 37 -2.61 6.23 5.84
CA GLY A 37 -3.36 6.61 7.04
C GLY A 37 -4.86 6.34 6.89
N LYS A 38 -5.65 7.39 6.68
CA LYS A 38 -7.11 7.30 6.48
C LYS A 38 -7.55 7.46 5.01
N ILE A 39 -6.61 7.67 4.09
CA ILE A 39 -6.87 7.97 2.69
C ILE A 39 -6.73 6.68 1.88
N ALA A 40 -7.77 6.29 1.14
CA ALA A 40 -7.70 5.16 0.22
C ALA A 40 -6.91 5.53 -1.05
N ILE A 41 -5.89 4.73 -1.39
CA ILE A 41 -5.02 4.97 -2.54
C ILE A 41 -5.39 4.07 -3.72
N CYS A 42 -5.25 2.75 -3.57
CA CYS A 42 -5.55 1.78 -4.63
C CYS A 42 -5.77 0.39 -4.05
N ASP A 43 -6.41 -0.51 -4.79
CA ASP A 43 -6.63 -1.89 -4.33
C ASP A 43 -5.34 -2.68 -4.29
N SER A 44 -5.11 -3.43 -3.21
CA SER A 44 -3.84 -4.10 -2.93
C SER A 44 -3.45 -5.16 -3.98
N ASP A 45 -4.45 -5.73 -4.63
CA ASP A 45 -4.36 -6.76 -5.66
C ASP A 45 -4.48 -6.19 -7.08
N SER A 46 -4.65 -4.87 -7.23
CA SER A 46 -4.67 -4.24 -8.55
C SER A 46 -3.29 -4.27 -9.21
N PRO A 47 -3.20 -4.41 -10.54
CA PRO A 47 -1.93 -4.29 -11.27
C PRO A 47 -1.21 -2.95 -11.01
N TYR A 48 -1.99 -1.92 -10.69
CA TYR A 48 -1.49 -0.60 -10.34
C TYR A 48 -0.72 -0.63 -9.01
N ALA A 49 -1.29 -1.22 -7.97
CA ALA A 49 -0.59 -1.42 -6.70
C ALA A 49 0.67 -2.28 -6.88
N LEU A 50 0.59 -3.39 -7.62
CA LEU A 50 1.73 -4.29 -7.83
C LEU A 50 2.90 -3.66 -8.61
N THR A 51 2.65 -2.59 -9.37
CA THR A 51 3.67 -1.86 -10.12
C THR A 51 4.24 -0.67 -9.33
N HIS A 52 3.45 -0.12 -8.41
CA HIS A 52 3.80 1.10 -7.66
C HIS A 52 4.23 0.84 -6.22
N CYS A 53 3.92 -0.33 -5.69
CA CYS A 53 4.15 -0.71 -4.31
C CYS A 53 4.82 -2.08 -4.22
N GLU A 54 5.68 -2.23 -3.23
CA GLU A 54 6.30 -3.49 -2.86
C GLU A 54 5.80 -3.90 -1.47
N GLU A 55 5.50 -5.19 -1.27
CA GLU A 55 5.13 -5.68 0.06
C GLU A 55 6.33 -5.59 1.00
N ILE A 56 6.11 -5.01 2.19
CA ILE A 56 7.10 -5.04 3.25
C ILE A 56 6.83 -6.32 4.02
N GLU A 57 7.63 -7.35 3.77
CA GLU A 57 7.71 -8.49 4.69
C GLU A 57 8.22 -7.95 6.02
N GLU A 58 7.38 -7.97 7.05
CA GLU A 58 7.88 -7.88 8.42
C GLU A 58 8.64 -9.19 8.66
N ASP A 59 9.94 -9.15 8.37
CA ASP A 59 10.89 -10.20 8.71
C ASP A 59 10.80 -10.40 10.23
N ASN A 60 9.91 -11.28 10.68
CA ASN A 60 9.98 -11.89 11.99
C ASN A 60 11.18 -12.84 11.95
N HIS A 61 12.40 -12.28 11.91
CA HIS A 61 13.59 -12.97 12.34
C HIS A 61 13.51 -13.10 13.87
N GLY A 62 12.64 -14.01 14.31
CA GLY A 62 12.69 -14.58 15.64
C GLY A 62 13.94 -15.44 15.73
N THR A 63 15.07 -14.81 16.02
CA THR A 63 16.20 -15.46 16.68
C THR A 63 16.29 -14.89 18.08
N ASP A 64 15.77 -15.65 19.05
CA ASP A 64 16.44 -15.93 20.33
C ASP A 64 16.00 -17.31 20.83
#